data_AF-A0A6N4UZJ4-F1
#
_entry.id   AF-A0A6N4UZJ4-F1
#
_cell.length_a   1.000
_cell.length_b   1.000
_cell.length_c   1.000
_cell.angle_alpha   90.00
_cell.angle_beta   90.00
_cell.angle_gamma   90.00
#
_symmetry.space_group_name_H-M   'P 1'
#
loop_
_entity.id
_entity.type
_entity.pdbx_description
1 polymer ?
#
loop_
_entity_poly.entity_id
_entity_poly.type
_entity_poly.pdbx_seq_one_letter_code
_entity_poly.pdbx_strand_id
1 'polypeptide(L)'
;MDYDDTPFAPHDPGTHIIRFQADQEAPGSYEVPRNSDMGGNGRYDSWNDPFTGNGFTKSGDDVIPEYIAKDVTMRDGAEMWEVLDDGTQRLVAVLKNREWVPQGN
;
A
#
# COMPACT_ATOMS: atom_id res chain seq x y z
N MET A 1 0.14 -13.68 5.77
CA MET A 1 -1.31 -13.46 5.58
C MET A 1 -1.97 -14.81 5.37
N ASP A 2 -3.22 -14.99 5.76
CA ASP A 2 -3.91 -16.29 5.78
C ASP A 2 -5.08 -16.40 4.80
N TYR A 3 -5.16 -15.48 3.81
CA TYR A 3 -6.12 -15.55 2.72
C TYR A 3 -5.56 -16.33 1.52
N ASP A 4 -6.46 -16.98 0.78
CA ASP A 4 -6.14 -17.77 -0.40
C ASP A 4 -5.38 -16.94 -1.47
N ASP A 5 -4.45 -17.58 -2.16
CA ASP A 5 -3.62 -16.97 -3.22
C ASP A 5 -2.79 -15.73 -2.80
N THR A 6 -2.50 -15.58 -1.50
CA THR A 6 -1.58 -14.54 -1.04
C THR A 6 -0.18 -14.73 -1.67
N PRO A 7 0.44 -13.67 -2.22
CA PRO A 7 1.81 -13.76 -2.74
C PRO A 7 2.85 -13.75 -1.63
N PHE A 8 2.44 -13.60 -0.37
CA PHE A 8 3.33 -13.47 0.78
C PHE A 8 3.40 -14.76 1.59
N ALA A 9 4.58 -15.37 1.69
CA ALA A 9 4.83 -16.49 2.57
C ALA A 9 5.14 -16.02 4.00
N PRO A 10 4.81 -16.80 5.05
CA PRO A 10 5.13 -16.43 6.43
C PRO A 10 6.63 -16.24 6.73
N HIS A 11 7.50 -16.70 5.83
CA HIS A 11 8.96 -16.70 5.95
C HIS A 11 9.60 -16.13 4.68
N ASP A 12 8.91 -15.19 4.02
CA ASP A 12 9.58 -14.34 3.04
C ASP A 12 10.74 -13.60 3.73
N PRO A 13 11.95 -13.57 3.13
CA PRO A 13 13.12 -12.96 3.74
C PRO A 13 13.01 -11.44 3.90
N GLY A 14 12.04 -10.83 3.21
CA GLY A 14 11.70 -9.43 3.32
C GLY A 14 10.65 -9.03 2.29
N THR A 15 10.17 -7.79 2.40
CA THR A 15 9.23 -7.17 1.46
C THR A 15 9.62 -5.72 1.18
N HIS A 16 9.15 -5.18 0.06
CA HIS A 16 9.42 -3.80 -0.32
C HIS A 16 8.23 -2.90 0.02
N ILE A 17 8.51 -1.73 0.59
CA ILE A 17 7.54 -0.66 0.81
C ILE A 17 7.98 0.61 0.10
N ILE A 18 7.01 1.44 -0.29
CA ILE A 18 7.26 2.76 -0.84
C ILE A 18 6.75 3.81 0.15
N ARG A 19 7.63 4.74 0.53
CA ARG A 19 7.30 5.92 1.33
C ARG A 19 7.35 7.14 0.42
N PHE A 20 6.26 7.88 0.34
CA PHE A 20 6.19 8.98 -0.60
C PHE A 20 5.29 10.10 -0.10
N GLN A 21 5.47 11.29 -0.68
CA GLN A 21 4.53 12.39 -0.61
C GLN A 21 3.87 12.54 -1.98
N ALA A 22 2.55 12.64 -2.00
CA ALA A 22 1.81 12.87 -3.24
C ALA A 22 2.08 14.28 -3.77
N ASP A 23 2.24 14.40 -5.08
CA ASP A 23 2.13 15.69 -5.75
C ASP A 23 0.69 16.19 -5.65
N GLN A 24 0.48 17.34 -5.01
CA GLN A 24 -0.84 17.91 -4.77
C GLN A 24 -1.43 18.61 -5.99
N GLU A 25 -0.59 18.93 -6.99
CA GLU A 25 -1.02 19.54 -8.25
C GLU A 25 -1.43 18.47 -9.27
N ALA A 26 -1.06 17.20 -9.03
CA ALA A 26 -1.43 16.08 -9.88
C ALA A 26 -2.89 15.64 -9.61
N PRO A 27 -3.60 15.10 -10.62
CA PRO A 27 -5.02 14.72 -10.50
C PRO A 27 -5.27 13.44 -9.69
N GLY A 28 -4.30 12.99 -8.89
CA GLY A 28 -4.40 11.76 -8.11
C GLY A 28 -5.54 11.83 -7.09
N SER A 29 -6.11 10.67 -6.77
CA SER A 29 -7.23 10.57 -5.82
C SER A 29 -7.01 9.45 -4.82
N TYR A 30 -7.60 9.64 -3.63
CA TYR A 30 -7.69 8.65 -2.58
C TYR A 30 -9.15 8.44 -2.22
N GLU A 31 -9.51 7.18 -2.01
CA GLU A 31 -10.84 6.80 -1.57
C GLU A 31 -10.73 5.68 -0.54
N VAL A 32 -11.56 5.74 0.50
CA VAL A 32 -11.75 4.63 1.44
C VAL A 32 -12.88 3.76 0.87
N PRO A 33 -12.57 2.61 0.24
CA PRO A 33 -13.61 1.76 -0.34
C PRO A 33 -14.50 1.16 0.74
N ARG A 34 -15.80 1.10 0.47
CA ARG A 34 -16.81 0.42 1.29
C ARG A 34 -17.80 -0.30 0.39
N ASN A 35 -18.31 -1.42 0.86
CA ASN A 35 -19.44 -2.09 0.24
C ASN A 35 -20.69 -1.20 0.30
N SER A 36 -21.63 -1.44 -0.60
CA SER A 36 -22.87 -0.66 -0.71
C SER A 36 -23.75 -0.76 0.54
N ASP A 37 -23.75 -1.92 1.23
CA ASP A 37 -24.44 -2.14 2.51
C ASP A 37 -23.85 -1.33 3.67
N MET A 38 -22.58 -0.92 3.56
CA MET A 38 -21.87 -0.02 4.46
C MET A 38 -21.93 1.45 4.00
N GLY A 39 -22.85 1.79 3.08
CA GLY A 39 -23.02 3.14 2.54
C GLY A 39 -21.97 3.55 1.51
N GLY A 40 -21.24 2.58 0.96
CA GLY A 40 -20.24 2.79 -0.07
C GLY A 40 -20.77 2.64 -1.50
N ASN A 41 -19.89 2.23 -2.41
CA ASN A 41 -20.20 2.09 -3.83
C ASN A 41 -20.27 0.61 -4.20
N GLY A 42 -21.36 0.17 -4.85
CA GLY A 42 -21.58 -1.22 -5.22
C GLY A 42 -20.52 -1.83 -6.16
N ARG A 43 -19.65 -1.02 -6.75
CA ARG A 43 -18.48 -1.52 -7.51
C ARG A 43 -17.49 -2.33 -6.66
N TYR A 44 -17.54 -2.18 -5.33
CA TYR A 44 -16.66 -2.89 -4.39
C TYR A 44 -17.27 -4.18 -3.86
N ASP A 45 -18.57 -4.41 -4.05
CA ASP A 45 -19.30 -5.55 -3.44
C ASP A 45 -18.80 -6.92 -3.92
N SER A 46 -18.09 -6.97 -5.05
CA SER A 46 -17.49 -8.19 -5.60
C SER A 46 -16.04 -8.45 -5.14
N TRP A 47 -15.45 -7.51 -4.40
CA TRP A 47 -14.10 -7.66 -3.87
C TRP A 47 -14.12 -8.63 -2.69
N ASN A 48 -13.09 -9.46 -2.60
CA ASN A 48 -12.93 -10.45 -1.55
C ASN A 48 -11.66 -10.16 -0.75
N ASP A 49 -11.32 -11.06 0.17
CA ASP A 49 -10.12 -10.96 0.99
C ASP A 49 -8.87 -10.58 0.17
N PRO A 50 -8.00 -9.70 0.71
CA PRO A 50 -7.99 -9.18 2.08
C PRO A 50 -8.91 -7.98 2.36
N PHE A 51 -9.68 -7.51 1.38
CA PHE A 51 -10.59 -6.37 1.56
C PHE A 51 -11.74 -6.69 2.52
N THR A 52 -12.02 -5.80 3.47
CA THR A 52 -13.05 -6.05 4.51
C THR A 52 -14.43 -5.48 4.17
N GLY A 53 -14.52 -4.55 3.22
CA GLY A 53 -15.79 -3.92 2.86
C GLY A 53 -16.25 -2.78 3.77
N ASN A 54 -15.59 -2.56 4.91
CA ASN A 54 -16.04 -1.58 5.91
C ASN A 54 -15.17 -0.30 5.98
N GLY A 55 -14.08 -0.26 5.21
CA GLY A 55 -13.15 0.87 5.14
C GLY A 55 -11.98 0.79 6.12
N PHE A 56 -11.83 -0.31 6.86
CA PHE A 56 -10.72 -0.59 7.76
C PHE A 56 -10.21 -2.02 7.60
N THR A 57 -8.92 -2.25 7.81
CA THR A 57 -8.35 -3.60 7.71
C THR A 57 -8.83 -4.51 8.85
N LYS A 58 -8.58 -5.82 8.76
CA LYS A 58 -8.85 -6.79 9.84
C LYS A 58 -7.88 -6.68 11.04
N SER A 59 -7.15 -5.57 11.19
CA SER A 59 -6.21 -5.40 12.31
C SER A 59 -6.95 -5.46 13.65
N GLY A 60 -6.46 -6.29 14.57
CA GLY A 60 -7.09 -6.48 15.88
C GLY A 60 -6.76 -5.37 16.89
N ASP A 61 -5.54 -4.82 16.80
CA ASP A 61 -4.99 -3.89 17.80
C ASP A 61 -4.94 -2.44 17.33
N ASP A 62 -5.05 -2.21 16.00
CA ASP A 62 -4.91 -0.88 15.40
C ASP A 62 -6.09 -0.52 14.50
N VAL A 63 -6.46 0.76 14.48
CA VAL A 63 -7.45 1.29 13.52
C VAL A 63 -6.72 1.72 12.25
N ILE A 64 -6.62 0.80 11.29
CA ILE A 64 -5.94 1.04 10.01
C ILE A 64 -6.99 1.17 8.89
N PRO A 65 -7.12 2.34 8.24
CA PRO A 65 -8.06 2.50 7.14
C PRO A 65 -7.59 1.76 5.88
N GLU A 66 -8.55 1.25 5.11
CA GLU A 66 -8.31 0.79 3.75
C GLU A 66 -8.33 1.99 2.80
N TYR A 67 -7.51 1.96 1.75
CA TYR A 67 -7.50 3.01 0.73
C TYR A 67 -7.20 2.47 -0.66
N ILE A 68 -7.80 3.12 -1.65
CA ILE A 68 -7.40 3.03 -3.05
C ILE A 68 -6.72 4.34 -3.40
N ALA A 69 -5.49 4.25 -3.89
CA ALA A 69 -4.76 5.36 -4.48
C ALA A 69 -4.79 5.20 -6.00
N LYS A 70 -5.37 6.18 -6.72
CA LYS A 70 -5.45 6.14 -8.18
C LYS A 70 -4.76 7.36 -8.79
N ASP A 71 -3.94 7.12 -9.82
CA ASP A 71 -3.23 8.15 -10.59
C ASP A 71 -2.39 9.09 -9.70
N VAL A 72 -1.94 8.59 -8.54
CA VAL A 72 -1.13 9.34 -7.60
C VAL A 72 0.29 9.48 -8.15
N THR A 73 0.69 10.72 -8.37
CA THR A 73 2.07 11.05 -8.75
C THR A 73 2.90 11.21 -7.48
N MET A 74 3.96 10.41 -7.36
CA MET A 74 4.94 10.55 -6.28
C MET A 74 5.90 11.68 -6.60
N ARG A 75 6.24 12.51 -5.61
CA ARG A 75 7.30 13.53 -5.75
C ARG A 75 8.68 12.89 -5.81
N ASP A 76 9.61 13.60 -6.46
CA ASP A 76 11.05 13.31 -6.32
C ASP A 76 11.43 13.25 -4.84
N GLY A 77 12.28 12.28 -4.51
CA GLY A 77 12.63 11.95 -3.13
C GLY A 77 11.76 10.87 -2.49
N ALA A 78 10.73 10.34 -3.17
CA ALA A 78 10.05 9.13 -2.71
C ALA A 78 11.05 7.97 -2.55
N GLU A 79 10.86 7.15 -1.52
CA GLU A 79 11.84 6.16 -1.10
C GLU A 79 11.26 4.75 -1.22
N MET A 80 12.06 3.83 -1.75
CA MET A 80 11.79 2.41 -1.68
C MET A 80 12.67 1.79 -0.61
N TRP A 81 12.04 1.07 0.32
CA TRP A 81 12.71 0.40 1.42
C TRP A 81 12.44 -1.10 1.37
N GLU A 82 13.47 -1.92 1.62
CA GLU A 82 13.33 -3.34 1.94
C GLU A 82 13.20 -3.48 3.46
N VAL A 83 12.15 -4.18 3.91
CA VAL A 83 11.94 -4.55 5.31
C VAL A 83 12.13 -6.06 5.41
N LEU A 84 13.13 -6.49 6.17
CA LEU A 84 13.47 -7.90 6.36
C LEU A 84 12.59 -8.58 7.41
N ASP A 85 12.66 -9.90 7.46
CA ASP A 85 11.98 -10.74 8.45
C ASP A 85 12.37 -10.44 9.91
N ASP A 86 13.57 -9.92 10.14
CA ASP A 86 14.06 -9.45 11.45
C ASP A 86 13.67 -7.99 11.79
N GLY A 87 12.94 -7.33 10.89
CA GLY A 87 12.50 -5.94 11.03
C GLY A 87 13.54 -4.89 10.64
N THR A 88 14.75 -5.29 10.25
CA THR A 88 15.76 -4.39 9.68
C THR A 88 15.23 -3.75 8.40
N GLN A 89 15.50 -2.46 8.23
CA GLN A 89 15.05 -1.70 7.06
C GLN A 89 16.24 -1.12 6.32
N ARG A 90 16.26 -1.30 4.99
CA ARG A 90 17.33 -0.84 4.10
C ARG A 90 16.74 0.04 3.01
N LEU A 91 17.29 1.23 2.82
CA LEU A 91 16.91 2.09 1.70
C LEU A 91 17.51 1.50 0.42
N VAL A 92 16.67 1.11 -0.54
CA VAL A 92 17.13 0.44 -1.77
C VAL A 92 17.05 1.32 -3.00
N ALA A 93 16.16 2.31 -3.03
CA ALA A 93 16.09 3.27 -4.12
C ALA A 93 15.42 4.59 -3.71
N VAL A 94 15.75 5.67 -4.42
CA VAL A 94 15.10 6.97 -4.31
C VAL A 94 14.59 7.40 -5.69
N LEU A 95 13.36 7.85 -5.77
CA LEU A 95 12.75 8.35 -7.01
C LEU A 95 13.35 9.71 -7.37
N LYS A 96 13.85 9.84 -8.59
CA LYS A 96 14.34 11.10 -9.14
C LYS A 96 14.00 11.19 -10.63
N ASN A 97 13.40 12.30 -11.06
CA ASN A 97 12.98 12.51 -12.45
C ASN A 97 12.14 11.33 -13.01
N ARG A 98 11.25 10.75 -12.19
CA ARG A 98 10.43 9.57 -12.51
C ARG A 98 11.19 8.25 -12.71
N GLU A 99 12.45 8.18 -12.31
CA GLU A 99 13.25 6.95 -12.32
C GLU A 99 13.67 6.57 -10.90
N TRP A 100 13.65 5.27 -10.59
CA TRP A 100 14.18 4.76 -9.32
C TRP A 100 15.70 4.67 -9.41
N VAL A 101 16.39 5.47 -8.59
CA VAL A 101 17.85 5.46 -8.48
C VAL A 101 18.24 4.53 -7.33
N PRO A 102 18.90 3.38 -7.60
CA PRO A 102 19.32 2.46 -6.54
C PRO A 102 20.23 3.15 -5.53
N GLN A 103 20.04 2.81 -4.26
CA GLN A 103 20.93 3.21 -3.18
C GLN A 103 21.81 2.01 -2.83
N GLY A 104 23.12 2.23 -2.78
CA GLY A 104 24.07 1.19 -2.43
C GLY A 104 23.92 0.82 -0.96
N ASN A 105 23.69 -0.47 -0.70
CA ASN A 105 24.03 -1.09 0.58
C ASN A 105 25.48 -1.57 0.52
#